data_AF-A0A7W9Z110-F1
#
_entry.id   AF-A0A7W9Z110-F1
#
_cell.length_a   1.000
_cell.length_b   1.000
_cell.length_c   1.000
_cell.angle_alpha   90.00
_cell.angle_beta   90.00
_cell.angle_gamma   90.00
#
_symmetry.space_group_name_H-M   'P 1'
#
loop_
_entity.id
_entity.type
_entity.pdbx_description
1 polymer ?
#
loop_
_entity_poly.entity_id
_entity_poly.type
_entity_poly.pdbx_seq_one_letter_code
_entity_poly.pdbx_strand_id
1 'polypeptide(L)' 'MGMIVTGIALAGAIAFGASLYFQNLQPAEPAWQVYSTEGARVGDPGHNLVGENWSGNPDSAANASEQAPS' A
#
# COMPACT_ATOMS: atom_id res chain seq x y z
N MET A 1 -31.04 -24.46 -27.22
CA MET A 1 -31.46 -23.19 -26.58
C MET A 1 -31.69 -23.38 -25.07
N GLY A 2 -32.47 -24.38 -24.63
CA GLY A 2 -32.72 -24.63 -23.19
C GLY A 2 -31.47 -24.80 -22.32
N MET A 3 -30.48 -25.58 -22.78
CA MET A 3 -29.21 -25.78 -22.04
C MET A 3 -28.44 -24.47 -21.80
N ILE A 4 -28.48 -23.54 -22.75
CA ILE A 4 -27.79 -22.23 -22.63
C ILE A 4 -28.51 -21.39 -21.57
N VAL A 5 -29.84 -21.34 -21.60
CA VAL A 5 -30.64 -20.61 -20.62
C VAL A 5 -30.45 -21.19 -19.21
N THR A 6 -30.44 -22.51 -19.07
CA THR A 6 -30.16 -23.17 -17.78
C THR A 6 -28.76 -22.86 -17.28
N GLY A 7 -27.75 -22.84 -18.17
CA GLY A 7 -26.39 -22.47 -17.82
C GLY A 7 -26.28 -21.04 -17.30
N ILE A 8 -26.96 -20.09 -17.95
CA ILE A 8 -27.01 -18.68 -17.50
C ILE A 8 -27.68 -18.57 -16.13
N ALA A 9 -28.81 -19.26 -15.93
CA ALA A 9 -29.51 -19.26 -14.64
C ALA A 9 -28.65 -19.84 -13.51
N LEU A 10 -27.93 -20.93 -13.78
CA LEU A 10 -27.03 -21.55 -12.80
C LEU A 10 -25.85 -20.63 -12.45
N ALA A 11 -25.22 -20.01 -13.45
CA ALA A 11 -24.14 -19.05 -13.22
C ALA A 11 -24.61 -17.86 -12.36
N GLY A 12 -25.81 -17.33 -12.64
CA GLY A 12 -26.43 -16.27 -11.85
C GLY A 12 -26.66 -16.69 -10.39
N ALA A 13 -27.17 -17.91 -10.17
CA ALA A 13 -27.38 -18.44 -8.82
C ALA A 13 -26.06 -18.59 -8.04
N ILE A 14 -25.00 -19.08 -8.69
CA ILE A 14 -23.67 -19.21 -8.08
C ILE A 14 -23.11 -17.83 -7.72
N ALA A 15 -23.16 -16.87 -8.65
CA ALA A 15 -22.66 -15.51 -8.42
C ALA A 15 -23.40 -14.82 -7.26
N PHE A 16 -24.73 -14.99 -7.21
CA PHE A 16 -25.55 -14.44 -6.13
C PHE A 16 -25.19 -15.07 -4.77
N GLY A 17 -25.10 -16.40 -4.72
CA GLY A 17 -24.72 -17.11 -3.49
C GLY A 17 -23.31 -16.74 -3.00
N ALA A 18 -22.34 -16.66 -3.90
CA ALA A 18 -20.98 -16.22 -3.58
C ALA A 18 -20.95 -14.80 -3.03
N SER A 19 -21.72 -13.88 -3.62
CA SER A 19 -21.83 -12.50 -3.14
C SER A 19 -22.34 -12.42 -1.70
N LEU A 20 -23.42 -13.15 -1.39
CA LEU A 20 -23.95 -13.19 -0.02
C LEU A 20 -22.95 -13.79 0.97
N TYR A 21 -22.22 -14.84 0.57
CA TYR A 21 -21.22 -15.49 1.41
C TYR A 21 -20.05 -14.55 1.73
N PHE A 22 -19.44 -13.92 0.73
CA PHE A 22 -18.29 -13.02 0.95
C PHE A 22 -18.66 -11.72 1.64
N GLN A 23 -19.88 -11.21 1.48
CA GLN A 23 -20.27 -9.97 2.17
C GLN A 23 -20.69 -10.19 3.63
N ASN A 24 -21.34 -11.32 3.95
CA ASN A 24 -21.95 -11.51 5.27
C ASN A 24 -21.24 -12.53 6.16
N LEU A 25 -20.56 -13.54 5.57
CA LEU A 25 -20.01 -14.67 6.32
C LEU A 25 -18.48 -14.66 6.37
N GLN A 26 -17.82 -14.13 5.34
CA GLN A 26 -16.38 -13.88 5.34
C GLN A 26 -16.07 -12.49 4.78
N PRO A 27 -16.30 -11.41 5.55
CA PRO A 27 -15.76 -10.11 5.20
C PRO A 27 -14.25 -10.28 4.98
N ALA A 28 -13.79 -10.07 3.75
CA ALA A 28 -12.38 -10.17 3.45
C ALA A 28 -11.63 -9.10 4.24
N GLU A 29 -10.79 -9.51 5.19
CA GLU A 29 -9.88 -8.58 5.84
C GLU A 29 -9.00 -7.94 4.76
N PRO A 30 -8.88 -6.60 4.74
CA PRO A 30 -8.03 -5.92 3.79
C PRO A 30 -6.61 -6.48 3.82
N ALA A 31 -6.00 -6.67 2.65
CA ALA A 31 -4.67 -7.29 2.54
C ALA A 31 -3.60 -6.57 3.38
N TRP A 32 -3.73 -5.25 3.60
CA TRP A 32 -2.84 -4.48 4.45
C TRP A 32 -2.97 -4.79 5.95
N GLN A 33 -4.09 -5.38 6.40
CA GLN A 33 -4.26 -5.87 7.78
C GLN A 33 -3.64 -7.26 7.95
N VAL A 34 -3.93 -8.17 7.01
CA VAL A 34 -3.48 -9.58 7.10
C VAL A 34 -1.98 -9.71 6.83
N TYR A 35 -1.46 -8.90 5.92
CA TYR A 35 -0.04 -8.91 5.52
C TYR A 35 0.69 -7.65 5.99
N SER A 36 0.22 -6.99 7.05
CA SER A 36 1.06 -6.02 7.74
C SER A 36 2.25 -6.78 8.32
N THR A 37 3.40 -6.69 7.66
CA THR A 37 4.64 -6.90 8.38
C THR A 37 4.69 -5.85 9.48
N GLU A 38 5.09 -6.24 10.70
CA GLU A 38 5.64 -5.26 11.64
C GLU A 38 6.64 -4.47 10.83
N GLY A 39 6.31 -3.22 10.51
CA GLY A 39 6.92 -2.51 9.38
C GLY A 39 8.42 -2.68 9.40
N ALA A 40 9.09 -2.64 8.25
CA ALA A 40 10.54 -2.52 8.24
C ALA A 40 10.88 -1.39 9.23
N ARG A 41 11.30 -1.78 10.44
CA ARG A 41 11.77 -0.86 11.45
C ARG A 41 13.07 -0.46 10.82
N VAL A 42 13.00 0.57 9.98
CA VAL A 42 14.16 1.37 9.63
C VAL A 42 14.57 1.90 10.99
N GLY A 43 15.46 1.13 11.64
CA GLY A 43 16.04 1.50 12.90
C GLY A 43 16.62 2.88 12.66
N ASP A 44 15.99 3.85 13.30
CA ASP A 44 16.23 5.27 13.06
C ASP A 44 16.04 5.74 11.60
N PRO A 45 14.87 6.27 11.22
CA PRO A 45 14.69 6.89 9.90
C PRO A 45 15.57 8.14 9.70
N GLY A 46 16.22 8.65 10.76
CA GLY A 46 16.88 9.95 10.81
C GLY A 46 18.06 10.17 9.87
N HIS A 47 18.66 9.11 9.31
CA HIS A 47 19.89 9.25 8.50
C HIS A 47 19.85 8.60 7.12
N ASN A 48 18.82 7.79 6.81
CA ASN A 48 18.80 6.96 5.60
C ASN A 48 18.65 7.72 4.27
N LEU A 49 18.26 9.00 4.30
CA LEU A 49 18.08 9.82 3.10
C LEU A 49 19.04 11.01 2.99
N VAL A 50 19.74 11.35 4.08
CA VAL A 50 20.40 12.65 4.23
C VAL A 50 21.73 12.60 5.00
N GLY A 51 22.08 11.45 5.60
CA GLY A 51 23.29 11.27 6.41
C GLY A 51 23.18 11.85 7.83
N GLU A 52 24.16 11.53 8.69
CA GLU A 52 24.17 11.87 10.13
C GLU A 52 24.19 13.38 10.43
N ASN A 53 24.62 14.22 9.50
CA ASN A 53 24.85 15.65 9.71
C ASN A 53 23.89 16.56 8.93
N TRP A 54 22.73 16.05 8.50
CA TRP A 54 21.78 16.89 7.78
C TRP A 54 21.06 17.86 8.73
N SER A 55 21.25 19.15 8.48
CA SER A 55 20.65 20.23 9.29
C SER A 55 19.18 20.49 8.97
N GLY A 56 18.64 19.91 7.89
CA GLY A 56 17.27 20.19 7.43
C GLY A 56 17.06 21.63 6.92
N ASN A 57 18.10 22.46 6.92
CA ASN A 57 17.99 23.87 6.61
C ASN A 57 18.39 24.14 5.14
N PRO A 58 17.45 24.48 4.24
CA PRO A 58 17.75 24.77 2.84
C PRO A 58 18.70 25.97 2.67
N ASP A 59 18.78 26.86 3.68
CA ASP A 59 19.61 28.07 3.61
C ASP A 59 21.10 27.79 3.87
N SER A 60 21.45 26.65 4.48
CA SER A 60 22.85 26.31 4.79
C SER A 60 23.67 25.95 3.55
N ALA A 61 23.02 25.39 2.52
CA ALA A 61 23.66 25.04 1.25
C ALA A 61 23.98 26.27 0.39
N ALA A 62 23.12 27.29 0.42
CA ALA A 62 23.32 28.54 -0.34
C ALA A 62 24.54 29.33 0.13
N ASN A 63 24.80 29.36 1.45
CA ASN A 63 25.92 30.08 2.03
C ASN A 63 27.28 29.37 1.88
N ALA A 64 27.29 28.05 1.64
CA ALA A 64 28.52 27.29 1.45
C ALA A 64 29.12 27.46 0.04
N SER A 65 28.29 27.76 -0.97
CA SER A 65 28.72 28.05 -2.34
C SER A 65 29.31 29.45 -2.54
N GLU A 66 29.09 30.38 -1.59
CA GLU A 66 29.59 31.75 -1.67
C GLU A 66 31.00 31.90 -1.05
N GLN A 67 31.48 30.88 -0.34
CA GLN A 67 32.78 30.86 0.31
C GLN A 67 33.75 29.88 -0.38
N ALA A 68 33.91 30.01 -1.69
CA ALA A 68 35.06 29.45 -2.40
C ALA A 68 36.23 30.44 -2.31
N PRO A 69 37.34 30.13 -1.61
CA PRO A 69 38.52 30.99 -1.63
C PRO A 69 39.25 30.85 -2.98
N SER A 70 39.66 32.00 -3.53
CA SER A 70 40.64 32.19 -4.59
C SER A 70 42.03 31.65 -4.23
#